data_AF-A0A962H1C4-F1
#
_entry.id   AF-A0A962H1C4-F1
#
_cell.length_a   1.000
_cell.length_b   1.000
_cell.length_c   1.000
_cell.angle_alpha   90.00
_cell.angle_beta   90.00
_cell.angle_gamma   90.00
#
_symmetry.space_group_name_H-M   'P 1'
#
loop_
_entity.id
_entity.type
_entity.pdbx_description
1 polymer ?
#
loop_
_entity_poly.entity_id
_entity_poly.type
_entity_poly.pdbx_seq_one_letter_code
_entity_poly.pdbx_strand_id
1 'polypeptide(L)'
;FALPAETRDYVPKVLAAAYLFLHPDEYGLRFPIVDSQLALLTLDRPLSLGEVAMCLGQDERPEGWFRTLRNLNPRLKPEERLAVGATLRVPAKLVAAYGERCSDDQFIARIAALQDARHPAGPTQVGYTVRRGDTLMAIARRTRCSSVEEVAKLNNIRGPKYALRVGQQLRLPTCS
;
A
#
# COMPACT_ATOMS: atom_id res chain seq x y z
N PHE A 1 6.47 39.10 -19.79
CA PHE A 1 6.41 37.64 -19.58
C PHE A 1 4.98 37.28 -19.16
N ALA A 2 4.26 36.52 -19.98
CA ALA A 2 2.92 36.05 -19.63
C ALA A 2 3.05 34.69 -18.91
N LEU A 3 2.34 34.52 -17.80
CA LEU A 3 2.31 33.26 -17.06
C LEU A 3 1.68 32.14 -17.93
N PRO A 4 2.15 30.88 -17.79
CA PRO A 4 1.53 29.72 -18.44
C PRO A 4 0.04 29.61 -18.10
N ALA A 5 -0.77 29.07 -19.01
CA ALA A 5 -2.22 28.95 -18.85
C ALA A 5 -2.60 28.19 -17.56
N GLU A 6 -1.92 27.08 -17.27
CA GLU A 6 -2.12 26.30 -16.04
C GLU A 6 -1.91 27.14 -14.77
N THR A 7 -0.88 27.98 -14.74
CA THR A 7 -0.57 28.83 -13.59
C THR A 7 -1.61 29.95 -13.43
N ARG A 8 -2.09 30.52 -14.53
CA ARG A 8 -3.15 31.55 -14.52
C ARG A 8 -4.47 31.03 -13.97
N ASP A 9 -4.77 29.75 -14.15
CA ASP A 9 -6.02 29.15 -13.68
C ASP A 9 -5.93 28.59 -12.25
N TYR A 10 -4.79 28.02 -11.88
CA TYR A 10 -4.61 27.38 -10.57
C TYR A 10 -4.34 28.37 -9.45
N VAL A 11 -3.45 29.35 -9.69
CA VAL A 11 -3.00 30.28 -8.64
C VAL A 11 -4.16 31.09 -8.04
N PRO A 12 -5.08 31.69 -8.82
CA PRO A 12 -6.22 32.41 -8.26
C PRO A 12 -7.13 31.52 -7.41
N LYS A 13 -7.31 30.24 -7.78
CA LYS A 13 -8.13 29.30 -7.00
C LYS A 13 -7.51 28.97 -5.65
N VAL A 14 -6.19 28.76 -5.61
CA VAL A 14 -5.46 28.52 -4.35
C VAL A 14 -5.50 29.76 -3.46
N LEU A 15 -5.26 30.94 -4.03
CA LEU A 15 -5.34 32.20 -3.29
C LEU A 15 -6.76 32.45 -2.76
N ALA A 16 -7.79 32.19 -3.56
CA ALA A 16 -9.18 32.28 -3.12
C ALA A 16 -9.48 31.30 -1.97
N ALA A 17 -9.06 30.04 -2.08
CA ALA A 17 -9.24 29.06 -1.01
C ALA A 17 -8.51 29.47 0.29
N ALA A 18 -7.28 29.98 0.18
CA ALA A 18 -6.55 30.52 1.33
C ALA A 18 -7.26 31.74 1.94
N TYR A 19 -7.78 32.64 1.10
CA TYR A 19 -8.51 33.83 1.56
C TYR A 19 -9.80 33.45 2.30
N LEU A 20 -10.60 32.53 1.76
CA LEU A 20 -11.80 32.00 2.43
C LEU A 20 -11.47 31.32 3.77
N PHE A 21 -10.31 30.66 3.86
CA PHE A 21 -9.87 30.02 5.09
C PHE A 21 -9.41 31.03 6.17
N LEU A 22 -8.75 32.12 5.76
CA LEU A 22 -8.25 33.16 6.65
C LEU A 22 -9.32 34.19 7.04
N HIS A 23 -10.36 34.37 6.23
CA HIS A 23 -11.46 35.32 6.44
C HIS A 23 -12.85 34.64 6.51
N PRO A 24 -13.06 33.58 7.32
CA PRO A 24 -14.29 32.79 7.28
C PRO A 24 -15.55 33.62 7.59
N ASP A 25 -15.46 34.51 8.58
CA ASP A 25 -16.59 35.29 9.07
C ASP A 25 -17.14 36.27 8.01
N GLU A 26 -16.27 36.83 7.17
CA GLU A 26 -16.64 37.73 6.06
C GLU A 26 -17.51 37.04 5.00
N TYR A 27 -17.40 35.71 4.90
CA TYR A 27 -18.15 34.89 3.93
C TYR A 27 -19.17 33.96 4.60
N GLY A 28 -19.44 34.14 5.90
CA GLY A 28 -20.37 33.28 6.65
C GLY A 28 -19.95 31.81 6.72
N LEU A 29 -18.65 31.52 6.56
CA LEU A 29 -18.10 30.17 6.64
C LEU A 29 -17.83 29.79 8.10
N ARG A 30 -18.05 28.52 8.43
CA ARG A 30 -17.67 27.93 9.72
C ARG A 30 -16.89 26.65 9.45
N PHE A 31 -15.63 26.65 9.87
CA PHE A 31 -14.81 25.45 9.78
C PHE A 31 -14.99 24.58 11.04
N PRO A 32 -15.03 23.25 10.90
CA PRO A 32 -15.07 22.37 12.06
C PRO A 32 -13.77 22.55 12.87
N ILE A 33 -13.91 22.64 14.19
CA ILE A 33 -12.75 22.59 15.07
C ILE A 33 -12.28 21.13 15.13
N VAL A 34 -11.05 20.90 14.69
CA VAL A 34 -10.44 19.58 14.71
C VAL A 34 -9.45 19.53 15.86
N ASP A 35 -9.57 18.51 16.72
CA ASP A 35 -8.55 18.22 17.71
C ASP A 35 -7.24 17.85 17.00
N SER A 36 -6.22 18.67 17.20
CA SER A 36 -4.89 18.53 16.61
C SER A 36 -3.87 17.92 17.57
N GLN A 37 -4.29 17.45 18.76
CA GLN A 37 -3.36 16.83 19.70
C GLN A 37 -2.84 15.51 19.14
N LEU A 38 -1.51 15.39 19.15
CA LEU A 38 -0.81 14.20 18.70
C LEU A 38 -0.26 13.45 19.91
N ALA A 39 -0.26 12.13 19.81
CA ALA A 39 0.34 11.23 20.79
C ALA A 39 1.27 10.23 20.10
N LEU A 40 2.12 9.59 20.90
CA LEU A 40 2.87 8.41 20.49
C LEU A 40 2.11 7.16 20.94
N LEU A 41 1.76 6.34 19.97
CA LEU A 41 1.17 5.02 20.18
C LEU A 41 2.28 3.97 20.12
N THR A 42 2.43 3.17 21.17
CA THR A 42 3.35 2.03 21.19
C THR A 42 2.60 0.77 20.79
N LEU A 43 3.10 0.05 19.80
CA LEU A 43 2.50 -1.22 19.37
C LEU A 43 2.81 -2.33 20.37
N ASP A 44 1.78 -3.08 20.77
CA ASP A 44 1.92 -4.27 21.62
C ASP A 44 2.05 -5.57 20.80
N ARG A 45 1.86 -5.48 19.48
CA ARG A 45 1.96 -6.58 18.52
C ARG A 45 2.47 -6.11 17.16
N PRO A 46 2.99 -7.02 16.31
CA PRO A 46 3.44 -6.64 14.99
C PRO A 46 2.28 -6.22 14.09
N LEU A 47 2.29 -4.97 13.62
CA LEU A 47 1.26 -4.43 12.71
C LEU A 47 1.87 -3.45 11.70
N SER A 48 1.29 -3.41 10.51
CA SER A 48 1.53 -2.38 9.49
C SER A 48 0.62 -1.16 9.71
N LEU A 49 0.93 -0.02 9.08
CA LEU A 49 0.04 1.16 9.14
C LEU A 49 -1.35 0.85 8.56
N GLY A 50 -1.42 -0.02 7.55
CA GLY A 50 -2.69 -0.47 6.99
C GLY A 50 -3.50 -1.33 7.96
N GLU A 51 -2.86 -2.24 8.69
CA GLU A 51 -3.54 -3.09 9.69
C GLU A 51 -4.05 -2.25 10.86
N VAL A 52 -3.24 -1.30 11.36
CA VAL A 52 -3.67 -0.34 12.39
C VAL A 52 -4.88 0.46 11.91
N ALA A 53 -4.86 0.97 10.67
CA ALA A 53 -5.99 1.72 10.13
C ALA A 53 -7.28 0.89 10.04
N MET A 54 -7.18 -0.37 9.61
CA MET A 54 -8.33 -1.28 9.50
C MET A 54 -8.89 -1.63 10.87
N CYS A 55 -8.02 -1.87 11.84
CA CYS A 55 -8.43 -2.17 13.18
C CYS A 55 -9.18 -0.99 13.85
N LEU A 56 -8.65 0.23 13.70
CA LEU A 56 -9.30 1.44 14.23
C LEU A 56 -10.66 1.71 13.57
N GLY A 57 -10.88 1.16 12.37
CA GLY A 57 -12.11 1.29 11.61
C GLY A 57 -12.28 2.67 10.99
N GLN A 58 -13.54 3.06 10.81
CA GLN A 58 -13.94 4.35 10.21
C GLN A 58 -14.75 5.20 11.18
N ASP A 59 -14.76 4.86 12.47
CA ASP A 59 -15.54 5.62 13.43
C ASP A 59 -15.09 7.08 13.43
N GLU A 60 -16.09 7.96 13.36
CA GLU A 60 -15.95 9.41 13.26
C GLU A 60 -15.32 9.95 11.96
N ARG A 61 -14.85 9.09 11.05
CA ARG A 61 -14.26 9.47 9.76
C ARG A 61 -14.62 8.48 8.65
N PRO A 62 -15.54 8.83 7.73
CA PRO A 62 -15.91 7.99 6.59
C PRO A 62 -14.72 7.57 5.72
N GLU A 63 -13.70 8.41 5.61
CA GLU A 63 -12.46 8.13 4.87
C GLU A 63 -11.49 7.19 5.61
N GLY A 64 -11.76 6.86 6.88
CA GLY A 64 -10.91 6.07 7.75
C GLY A 64 -9.60 6.76 8.17
N TRP A 65 -8.73 5.99 8.82
CA TRP A 65 -7.52 6.54 9.44
C TRP A 65 -6.25 6.40 8.60
N PHE A 66 -6.27 5.61 7.53
CA PHE A 66 -5.07 5.24 6.78
C PHE A 66 -4.30 6.46 6.25
N ARG A 67 -4.98 7.40 5.60
CA ARG A 67 -4.34 8.60 5.03
C ARG A 67 -3.70 9.45 6.13
N THR A 68 -4.39 9.60 7.25
CA THR A 68 -3.90 10.34 8.43
C THR A 68 -2.64 9.68 9.00
N LEU A 69 -2.67 8.37 9.23
CA LEU A 69 -1.53 7.60 9.75
C LEU A 69 -0.32 7.69 8.82
N ARG A 70 -0.52 7.53 7.52
CA ARG A 70 0.54 7.66 6.51
C ARG A 70 1.15 9.07 6.49
N ASN A 71 0.33 10.10 6.58
CA ASN A 71 0.79 11.48 6.58
C ASN A 71 1.56 11.84 7.87
N LEU A 72 1.14 11.30 9.02
CA LEU A 72 1.81 11.51 10.31
C LEU A 72 3.10 10.68 10.45
N ASN A 73 3.24 9.60 9.69
CA ASN A 73 4.39 8.69 9.74
C ASN A 73 5.03 8.49 8.35
N PRO A 74 5.51 9.56 7.68
CA PRO A 74 5.93 9.52 6.28
C PRO A 74 7.20 8.69 6.02
N ARG A 75 7.93 8.31 7.08
CA ARG A 75 9.15 7.49 6.99
C ARG A 75 8.86 5.99 6.92
N LEU A 76 7.64 5.57 7.25
CA LEU A 76 7.26 4.16 7.34
C LEU A 76 6.59 3.72 6.05
N LYS A 77 6.87 2.50 5.60
CA LYS A 77 6.14 1.89 4.50
C LYS A 77 4.78 1.39 5.02
N PRO A 78 3.67 1.68 4.34
CA PRO A 78 2.34 1.35 4.87
C PRO A 78 2.07 -0.14 5.07
N GLU A 79 2.70 -0.99 4.26
CA GLU A 79 2.54 -2.44 4.25
C GLU A 79 3.58 -3.16 5.12
N GLU A 80 4.62 -2.47 5.57
CA GLU A 80 5.67 -3.06 6.39
C GLU A 80 5.18 -3.22 7.83
N ARG A 81 5.17 -4.47 8.32
CA ARG A 81 4.82 -4.78 9.71
C ARG A 81 5.96 -4.37 10.63
N LEU A 82 5.64 -3.47 11.55
CA LEU A 82 6.58 -2.99 12.56
C LEU A 82 6.63 -3.97 13.72
N ALA A 83 7.76 -4.07 14.41
CA ALA A 83 7.90 -4.94 15.57
C ALA A 83 7.14 -4.40 16.80
N VAL A 84 6.91 -5.27 17.79
CA VAL A 84 6.42 -4.87 19.12
C VAL A 84 7.33 -3.80 19.71
N GLY A 85 6.75 -2.79 20.35
CA GLY A 85 7.46 -1.64 20.90
C GLY A 85 7.75 -0.53 19.90
N ALA A 86 7.45 -0.72 18.61
CA ALA A 86 7.52 0.37 17.63
C ALA A 86 6.52 1.49 18.00
N THR A 87 6.89 2.73 17.70
CA THR A 87 6.09 3.90 18.03
C THR A 87 5.53 4.56 16.77
N LEU A 88 4.25 4.91 16.82
CA LEU A 88 3.52 5.60 15.76
C LEU A 88 3.04 6.95 16.25
N ARG A 89 3.15 7.98 15.41
CA ARG A 89 2.53 9.28 15.66
C ARG A 89 1.07 9.22 15.21
N VAL A 90 0.14 9.46 16.13
CA VAL A 90 -1.31 9.35 15.90
C VAL A 90 -2.06 10.53 16.55
N PRO A 91 -3.29 10.87 16.13
CA PRO A 91 -4.17 11.71 16.92
C PRO A 91 -4.38 11.12 18.32
N ALA A 92 -4.31 11.93 19.36
CA ALA A 92 -4.28 11.47 20.76
C ALA A 92 -5.46 10.56 21.11
N LYS A 93 -6.66 10.86 20.58
CA LYS A 93 -7.87 10.05 20.75
C LYS A 93 -7.77 8.61 20.26
N LEU A 94 -6.87 8.32 19.31
CA LEU A 94 -6.73 6.96 18.76
C LEU A 94 -5.96 6.02 19.68
N VAL A 95 -5.26 6.52 20.70
CA VAL A 95 -4.50 5.66 21.62
C VAL A 95 -5.43 4.76 22.42
N ALA A 96 -6.53 5.30 22.95
CA ALA A 96 -7.53 4.51 23.65
C ALA A 96 -8.24 3.53 22.70
N ALA A 97 -8.66 4.01 21.52
CA ALA A 97 -9.33 3.20 20.51
C ALA A 97 -8.47 2.02 20.04
N TYR A 98 -7.15 2.18 19.97
CA TYR A 98 -6.23 1.08 19.67
C TYR A 98 -6.29 -0.03 20.72
N GLY A 99 -6.20 0.31 22.01
CA GLY A 99 -6.26 -0.69 23.08
C GLY A 99 -7.60 -1.44 23.14
N GLU A 100 -8.70 -0.75 22.82
CA GLU A 100 -10.04 -1.34 22.81
C GLU A 100 -10.29 -2.23 21.58
N ARG A 101 -9.80 -1.85 20.40
CA ARG A 101 -10.20 -2.46 19.13
C ARG A 101 -9.16 -3.40 18.54
N CYS A 102 -7.88 -3.17 18.86
CA CYS A 102 -6.76 -3.90 18.27
C CYS A 102 -6.21 -5.03 19.14
N SER A 103 -6.89 -5.32 20.24
CA SER A 103 -6.53 -6.35 21.20
C SER A 103 -7.07 -7.74 20.85
N ASP A 104 -8.10 -7.86 20.01
CA ASP A 104 -8.65 -9.17 19.59
C ASP A 104 -7.74 -9.88 18.58
N ASP A 105 -7.13 -10.98 19.01
CA ASP A 105 -6.26 -11.84 18.19
C ASP A 105 -6.94 -12.39 16.95
N GLN A 106 -8.19 -12.84 17.04
CA GLN A 106 -8.89 -13.42 15.89
C GLN A 106 -9.19 -12.34 14.87
N PHE A 107 -9.55 -11.15 15.32
CA PHE A 107 -9.81 -10.02 14.45
C PHE A 107 -8.55 -9.56 13.72
N ILE A 108 -7.44 -9.38 14.45
CA ILE A 108 -6.15 -9.01 13.86
C ILE A 108 -5.66 -10.07 12.86
N ALA A 109 -5.79 -11.36 13.20
CA ALA A 109 -5.40 -12.44 12.28
C ALA A 109 -6.20 -12.40 10.96
N ARG A 110 -7.50 -12.05 11.01
CA ARG A 110 -8.31 -11.87 9.80
C ARG A 110 -7.87 -10.66 8.97
N ILE A 111 -7.55 -9.53 9.62
CA ILE A 111 -7.02 -8.34 8.93
C ILE A 111 -5.70 -8.69 8.22
N ALA A 112 -4.78 -9.36 8.91
CA ALA A 112 -3.50 -9.77 8.35
C ALA A 112 -3.69 -10.68 7.12
N ALA A 113 -4.56 -11.68 7.22
CA ALA A 113 -4.87 -12.57 6.09
C ALA A 113 -5.46 -11.81 4.88
N LEU A 114 -6.33 -10.83 5.11
CA LEU A 114 -6.88 -9.98 4.05
C LEU A 114 -5.82 -9.09 3.40
N GLN A 115 -4.88 -8.56 4.17
CA GLN A 115 -3.76 -7.79 3.64
C GLN A 115 -2.82 -8.64 2.78
N ASP A 116 -2.44 -9.81 3.28
CA ASP A 116 -1.54 -10.73 2.59
C ASP A 116 -2.17 -11.22 1.28
N ALA A 117 -3.50 -11.40 1.24
CA ALA A 117 -4.22 -11.74 0.02
C ALA A 117 -4.23 -10.60 -1.02
N ARG A 118 -4.28 -9.34 -0.59
CA ARG A 118 -4.24 -8.17 -1.50
C ARG A 118 -2.84 -7.86 -2.00
N HIS A 119 -1.83 -8.14 -1.19
CA HIS A 119 -0.42 -7.93 -1.52
C HIS A 119 0.32 -9.26 -1.34
N PRO A 120 0.13 -10.25 -2.24
CA PRO A 120 0.90 -11.47 -2.17
C PRO A 120 2.38 -11.08 -2.21
N ALA A 121 3.18 -11.62 -1.28
CA ALA A 121 4.58 -11.26 -1.03
C ALA A 121 5.56 -11.58 -2.20
N GLY A 122 5.05 -11.68 -3.41
CA GLY A 122 5.75 -11.91 -4.66
C GLY A 122 4.76 -12.30 -5.74
N PRO A 123 5.19 -12.31 -7.02
CA PRO A 123 4.41 -12.93 -8.07
C PRO A 123 4.07 -14.36 -7.63
N THR A 124 2.79 -14.73 -7.66
CA THR A 124 2.36 -16.10 -7.37
C THR A 124 3.03 -17.02 -8.39
N GLN A 125 4.08 -17.72 -7.98
CA GLN A 125 4.88 -18.49 -8.93
C GLN A 125 4.10 -19.71 -9.36
N VAL A 126 3.81 -19.81 -10.66
CA VAL A 126 3.19 -21.00 -11.23
C VAL A 126 4.31 -21.95 -11.62
N GLY A 127 4.30 -23.15 -11.02
CA GLY A 127 5.21 -24.23 -11.43
C GLY A 127 4.79 -24.80 -12.78
N TYR A 128 5.73 -24.89 -13.72
CA TYR A 128 5.51 -25.53 -15.01
C TYR A 128 6.55 -26.61 -15.31
N THR A 129 6.10 -27.81 -15.65
CA THR A 129 6.99 -28.91 -16.05
C THR A 129 7.18 -28.92 -17.56
N VAL A 130 8.41 -28.75 -18.02
CA VAL A 130 8.78 -28.73 -19.44
C VAL A 130 8.44 -30.07 -20.10
N ARG A 131 7.69 -30.01 -21.20
CA ARG A 131 7.34 -31.16 -22.03
C ARG A 131 8.24 -31.24 -23.26
N ARG A 132 8.28 -32.41 -23.90
CA ARG A 132 9.04 -32.61 -25.13
C ARG A 132 8.51 -31.66 -26.22
N GLY A 133 9.40 -30.84 -26.79
CA GLY A 133 9.07 -29.85 -27.82
C GLY A 133 8.78 -28.44 -27.30
N ASP A 134 8.77 -28.23 -25.97
CA ASP A 134 8.60 -26.89 -25.42
C ASP A 134 9.85 -26.02 -25.66
N THR A 135 9.62 -24.75 -25.96
CA THR A 135 10.65 -23.70 -25.92
C THR A 135 10.27 -22.66 -24.87
N LEU A 136 11.25 -21.96 -24.32
CA LEU A 136 11.00 -20.92 -23.30
C LEU A 136 10.03 -19.85 -23.81
N MET A 137 10.13 -19.51 -25.11
CA MET A 137 9.26 -18.55 -25.76
C MET A 137 7.83 -19.07 -25.95
N ALA A 138 7.65 -20.34 -26.32
CA ALA A 138 6.32 -20.96 -26.42
C ALA A 138 5.64 -21.08 -25.06
N ILE A 139 6.39 -21.43 -24.00
CA ILE A 139 5.88 -21.48 -22.63
C ILE A 139 5.43 -20.09 -22.19
N ALA A 140 6.30 -19.08 -22.31
CA ALA A 140 5.99 -17.71 -21.93
C ALA A 140 4.75 -17.17 -22.64
N ARG A 141 4.60 -17.40 -23.96
CA ARG A 141 3.40 -17.01 -24.70
C ARG A 141 2.14 -17.73 -24.21
N ARG A 142 2.21 -19.05 -24.00
CA ARG A 142 1.05 -19.83 -23.56
C ARG A 142 0.59 -19.45 -22.16
N THR A 143 1.52 -19.08 -21.28
CA THR A 143 1.24 -18.61 -19.93
C THR A 143 1.01 -17.10 -19.84
N ARG A 144 0.87 -16.40 -20.98
CA ARG A 144 0.66 -14.94 -21.06
C ARG A 144 1.73 -14.10 -20.38
N CYS A 145 2.97 -14.59 -20.30
CA CYS A 145 4.10 -13.85 -19.76
C CYS A 145 4.62 -12.82 -20.77
N SER A 146 4.81 -11.60 -20.30
CA SER A 146 5.28 -10.47 -21.11
C SER A 146 6.78 -10.54 -21.43
N SER A 147 7.61 -11.21 -20.61
CA SER A 147 9.07 -11.27 -20.82
C SER A 147 9.66 -12.68 -20.70
N VAL A 148 10.30 -13.14 -21.78
CA VAL A 148 11.09 -14.40 -21.81
C VAL A 148 12.35 -14.28 -20.96
N GLU A 149 12.98 -13.10 -20.96
CA GLU A 149 14.20 -12.84 -20.19
C GLU A 149 13.96 -12.91 -18.68
N GLU A 150 12.79 -12.47 -18.23
CA GLU A 150 12.41 -12.54 -16.83
C GLU A 150 12.24 -13.98 -16.37
N VAL A 151 11.56 -14.82 -17.17
CA VAL A 151 11.45 -16.26 -16.92
C VAL A 151 12.83 -16.93 -16.94
N ALA A 152 13.72 -16.53 -17.86
CA ALA A 152 15.06 -17.07 -17.94
C ALA A 152 15.89 -16.74 -16.69
N LYS A 153 15.89 -15.46 -16.26
CA LYS A 153 16.57 -15.01 -15.04
C LYS A 153 16.04 -15.72 -13.80
N LEU A 154 14.72 -15.85 -13.68
CA LEU A 154 14.06 -16.51 -12.54
C LEU A 154 14.46 -17.99 -12.39
N ASN A 155 14.78 -18.65 -13.51
CA ASN A 155 15.15 -20.06 -13.56
C ASN A 155 16.65 -20.31 -13.81
N ASN A 156 17.49 -19.26 -13.73
CA ASN A 156 18.93 -19.32 -14.02
C ASN A 156 19.25 -19.94 -15.41
N ILE A 157 18.39 -19.71 -16.40
CA ILE A 157 18.58 -20.17 -17.77
C ILE A 157 19.42 -19.14 -18.52
N ARG A 158 20.53 -19.59 -19.11
CA ARG A 158 21.41 -18.71 -19.89
C ARG A 158 20.87 -18.52 -21.31
N GLY A 159 20.71 -17.27 -21.72
CA GLY A 159 20.52 -16.90 -23.12
C GLY A 159 21.81 -17.06 -23.93
N PRO A 160 21.75 -16.97 -25.28
CA PRO A 160 20.56 -16.77 -26.11
C PRO A 160 19.87 -18.07 -26.56
N LYS A 161 20.48 -19.25 -26.31
CA LYS A 161 19.93 -20.55 -26.74
C LYS A 161 18.79 -21.05 -25.83
N TYR A 162 18.65 -20.49 -24.62
CA TYR A 162 17.61 -20.82 -23.63
C TYR A 162 17.30 -22.33 -23.53
N ALA A 163 18.34 -23.14 -23.32
CA ALA A 163 18.22 -24.59 -23.32
C ALA A 163 17.35 -25.09 -22.16
N LEU A 164 16.33 -25.89 -22.50
CA LEU A 164 15.41 -26.52 -21.56
C LEU A 164 15.57 -28.04 -21.58
N ARG A 165 15.39 -28.70 -20.43
CA ARG A 165 15.35 -30.16 -20.31
C ARG A 165 13.93 -30.63 -20.10
N VAL A 166 13.52 -31.70 -20.78
CA VAL A 166 12.21 -32.32 -20.54
C VAL A 166 12.15 -32.80 -19.10
N GLY A 167 11.04 -32.51 -18.41
CA GLY A 167 10.87 -32.78 -16.98
C GLY A 167 11.42 -31.70 -16.04
N GLN A 168 12.09 -30.67 -16.56
CA GLN A 168 12.54 -29.53 -15.77
C GLN A 168 11.34 -28.77 -15.22
N GLN A 169 11.35 -28.47 -13.92
CA GLN A 169 10.38 -27.55 -13.33
C GLN A 169 10.86 -26.11 -13.50
N LEU A 170 10.00 -25.27 -14.06
CA LEU A 170 10.20 -23.84 -14.21
C LEU A 170 9.29 -23.10 -13.23
N ARG A 171 9.84 -22.09 -12.58
CA ARG A 171 9.14 -21.07 -11.82
C ARG A 171 8.74 -19.96 -12.79
N LEU A 172 7.46 -19.77 -13.03
CA LEU A 172 6.96 -18.67 -13.85
C LEU A 172 6.43 -17.57 -12.93
N PRO A 173 6.70 -16.27 -13.19
CA PRO A 173 6.03 -15.20 -12.46
C PRO A 173 4.51 -15.21 -12.74
N THR A 174 3.70 -14.53 -11.92
CA THR A 174 2.31 -14.24 -12.31
C THR A 174 2.33 -13.38 -13.55
N CYS A 175 1.84 -13.97 -14.63
CA CYS A 175 1.81 -13.35 -15.93
C CYS A 175 0.38 -12.89 -16.19
N SER A 176 0.18 -11.57 -16.15
CA SER A 176 -1.10 -10.90 -16.41
C SER A 176 -1.32 -10.69 -17.90
#